data_AF-A0A117S5T6-F1
#
_entry.id   AF-A0A117S5T6-F1
#
_cell.length_a   1.000
_cell.length_b   1.000
_cell.length_c   1.000
_cell.angle_alpha   90.00
_cell.angle_beta   90.00
_cell.angle_gamma   90.00
#
_symmetry.space_group_name_H-M   'P 1'
#
loop_
_entity.id
_entity.type
_entity.pdbx_description
1 polymer ?
#
loop_
_entity_poly.entity_id
_entity_poly.type
_entity_poly.pdbx_seq_one_letter_code
_entity_poly.pdbx_strand_id
1 'polypeptide(L)'
;MNKGKDVFILWVIAGITGVIARDIYSVFAKMIGFADFYIWSVGAALMIEQKQIQTISGTIVGLLIDIVVGAMFGVIIGLLIERRGKSGYIIKGWGVGLAAWMFFYGILYHNLPFTTGSAPSDPLSNLSAFIGHSIFGIVGAVVYVNILGKKFAETYNINSYSDSDNNVSECKKKPMRFKVSVQPVAKKIIIKKPSKLMSFKKSKKSMIKQVLEKLK
;
A
#
# COMPACT_ATOMS: atom_id res chain seq x y z
N MET A 1 -6.72 17.45 -18.17
CA MET A 1 -5.54 17.14 -17.33
C MET A 1 -4.77 18.44 -17.18
N ASN A 2 -5.02 19.18 -16.10
CA ASN A 2 -4.43 20.51 -15.92
C ASN A 2 -3.00 20.41 -15.38
N LYS A 3 -2.16 21.33 -15.87
CA LYS A 3 -0.77 21.54 -15.50
C LYS A 3 -0.65 21.80 -13.99
N GLY A 4 0.18 20.99 -13.33
CA GLY A 4 1.35 21.58 -12.67
C GLY A 4 1.43 21.60 -11.15
N LYS A 5 0.85 20.63 -10.41
CA LYS A 5 1.33 20.36 -9.04
C LYS A 5 1.41 18.86 -8.78
N ASP A 6 2.51 18.48 -8.17
CA ASP A 6 2.98 17.10 -8.08
C ASP A 6 2.18 16.30 -7.05
N VAL A 7 1.03 15.76 -7.47
CA VAL A 7 0.17 14.90 -6.64
C VAL A 7 0.94 13.67 -6.14
N PHE A 8 2.00 13.26 -6.85
CA PHE A 8 2.86 12.17 -6.41
C PHE A 8 3.58 12.50 -5.10
N ILE A 9 4.01 13.75 -4.89
CA ILE A 9 4.58 14.18 -3.59
C ILE A 9 3.56 14.02 -2.47
N LEU A 10 2.28 14.30 -2.70
CA LEU A 10 1.24 14.10 -1.68
C LEU A 10 1.05 12.62 -1.33
N TRP A 11 1.16 11.73 -2.31
CA TRP A 11 1.10 10.28 -2.07
C TRP A 11 2.32 9.79 -1.28
N VAL A 12 3.51 10.31 -1.62
CA VAL A 12 4.75 10.03 -0.89
C VAL A 12 4.62 10.46 0.57
N ILE A 13 4.23 11.72 0.82
CA ILE A 13 4.05 12.25 2.19
C ILE A 13 3.02 11.42 2.96
N ALA A 14 1.91 11.05 2.33
CA ALA A 14 0.90 10.21 2.97
C ALA A 14 1.46 8.84 3.41
N GLY A 15 2.26 8.20 2.56
CA GLY A 15 2.95 6.94 2.87
C GLY A 15 3.93 7.08 4.04
N ILE A 16 4.77 8.13 4.01
CA ILE A 16 5.74 8.41 5.09
C ILE A 16 5.01 8.64 6.42
N THR A 17 3.93 9.42 6.44
CA THR A 17 3.15 9.65 7.66
C THR A 17 2.53 8.34 8.19
N GLY A 18 2.09 7.46 7.29
CA GLY A 18 1.63 6.11 7.67
C GLY A 18 2.73 5.29 8.34
N VAL A 19 3.95 5.34 7.81
CA VAL A 19 5.12 4.65 8.38
C VAL A 19 5.44 5.19 9.76
N ILE A 20 5.50 6.51 9.92
CA ILE A 20 5.74 7.14 11.24
C ILE A 20 4.70 6.68 12.26
N ALA A 21 3.41 6.65 11.88
CA ALA A 21 2.35 6.20 12.79
C ALA A 21 2.49 4.72 13.17
N ARG A 22 2.85 3.85 12.22
CA ARG A 22 3.13 2.43 12.49
C ARG A 22 4.36 2.26 13.39
N ASP A 23 5.40 3.06 13.19
CA ASP A 23 6.65 2.95 13.92
C ASP A 23 6.49 3.41 15.37
N ILE A 24 5.71 4.47 15.59
CA ILE A 24 5.25 4.87 16.93
C ILE A 24 4.52 3.70 17.61
N TYR A 25 3.56 3.07 16.90
CA TYR A 25 2.88 1.88 17.41
C TYR A 25 3.87 0.73 17.71
N SER A 26 4.85 0.49 16.84
CA SER A 26 5.85 -0.56 17.02
C SER A 26 6.69 -0.35 18.28
N VAL A 27 7.06 0.90 18.58
CA VAL A 27 7.75 1.25 19.84
C VAL A 27 6.88 0.92 21.03
N PHE A 28 5.62 1.34 21.04
CA PHE A 28 4.70 1.04 22.13
C PHE A 28 4.47 -0.46 22.30
N ALA A 29 4.24 -1.20 21.20
CA ALA A 29 4.05 -2.64 21.21
C ALA A 29 5.25 -3.37 21.83
N LYS A 30 6.48 -2.93 21.49
CA LYS A 30 7.70 -3.48 22.06
C LYS A 30 7.88 -3.11 23.54
N MET A 31 7.58 -1.87 23.93
CA MET A 31 7.68 -1.43 25.33
C MET A 31 6.79 -2.22 26.28
N ILE A 32 5.61 -2.66 25.81
CA ILE A 32 4.67 -3.45 26.62
C ILE A 32 4.87 -4.97 26.47
N GLY A 33 5.88 -5.42 25.73
CA GLY A 33 6.15 -6.84 25.49
C GLY A 33 5.15 -7.53 24.55
N PHE A 34 4.38 -6.78 23.75
CA PHE A 34 3.47 -7.33 22.73
C PHE A 34 4.19 -7.73 21.44
N ALA A 35 5.41 -7.22 21.22
CA ALA A 35 6.28 -7.57 20.11
C ALA A 35 7.74 -7.59 20.55
N ASP A 36 8.52 -8.54 20.03
CA ASP A 36 9.93 -8.69 20.41
C ASP A 36 10.88 -7.83 19.57
N PHE A 37 10.38 -7.21 18.50
CA PHE A 37 11.18 -6.50 17.51
C PHE A 37 10.56 -5.16 17.11
N TYR A 38 11.40 -4.28 16.55
CA TYR A 38 10.93 -3.06 15.92
C TYR A 38 10.72 -3.29 14.43
N ILE A 39 9.64 -2.78 13.86
CA ILE A 39 9.33 -3.02 12.44
C ILE A 39 10.45 -2.55 11.51
N TRP A 40 11.12 -1.43 11.81
CA TRP A 40 12.26 -0.94 11.01
C TRP A 40 13.48 -1.88 11.02
N SER A 41 13.63 -2.74 12.03
CA SER A 41 14.70 -3.74 12.06
C SER A 41 14.59 -4.72 10.89
N VAL A 42 13.37 -4.93 10.37
CA VAL A 42 13.12 -5.75 9.17
C VAL A 42 13.68 -5.08 7.92
N GLY A 43 13.56 -3.76 7.80
CA GLY A 43 14.19 -3.01 6.71
C GLY A 43 15.72 -3.12 6.75
N ALA A 44 16.31 -3.07 7.94
CA ALA A 44 17.76 -3.24 8.12
C ALA A 44 18.23 -4.64 7.69
N ALA A 45 17.53 -5.69 8.11
CA ALA A 45 17.90 -7.08 7.79
C ALA A 45 17.93 -7.40 6.29
N LEU A 46 17.31 -6.57 5.44
CA LEU A 46 17.39 -6.71 3.99
C LEU A 46 18.69 -6.17 3.39
N MET A 47 19.42 -5.31 4.11
CA MET A 47 20.55 -4.55 3.58
C MET A 47 21.87 -4.82 4.30
N ILE A 48 21.83 -5.21 5.57
CA ILE A 48 23.02 -5.39 6.42
C ILE A 48 23.00 -6.72 7.16
N GLU A 49 24.18 -7.13 7.66
CA GLU A 49 24.33 -8.36 8.42
C GLU A 49 23.54 -8.35 9.74
N GLN A 50 23.07 -9.52 10.18
CA GLN A 50 22.23 -9.66 11.38
C GLN A 50 22.86 -9.05 12.64
N LYS A 51 24.18 -9.20 12.79
CA LYS A 51 24.94 -8.66 13.93
C LYS A 51 24.93 -7.13 13.98
N GLN A 52 24.69 -6.47 12.85
CA GLN A 52 24.70 -5.01 12.73
C GLN A 52 23.30 -4.39 12.85
N ILE A 53 22.22 -5.16 12.77
CA ILE A 53 20.83 -4.65 12.81
C ILE A 53 20.56 -3.80 14.05
N GLN A 54 21.02 -4.25 15.22
CA GLN A 54 20.77 -3.56 16.51
C GLN A 54 21.78 -2.46 16.82
N THR A 55 22.74 -2.19 15.91
CA THR A 55 23.66 -1.06 16.07
C THR A 55 22.94 0.25 15.73
N ILE A 56 23.49 1.38 16.19
CA ILE A 56 22.96 2.72 15.84
C ILE A 56 22.93 2.90 14.32
N SER A 57 24.02 2.54 13.63
CA SER A 57 24.08 2.58 12.16
C SER A 57 23.03 1.69 11.50
N GLY A 58 22.83 0.48 12.03
CA GLY A 58 21.81 -0.43 11.50
C GLY A 58 20.39 0.08 11.70
N THR A 59 20.12 0.71 12.84
CA THR A 59 18.84 1.35 13.12
C THR A 59 18.56 2.49 12.14
N ILE A 60 19.55 3.34 11.85
CA ILE A 60 19.43 4.43 10.85
C ILE A 60 19.13 3.86 9.46
N VAL A 61 19.88 2.84 9.03
CA VAL A 61 19.64 2.17 7.75
C VAL A 61 18.23 1.58 7.70
N GLY A 62 17.81 0.88 8.75
CA GLY A 62 16.46 0.32 8.85
C GLY A 62 15.37 1.37 8.68
N LEU A 63 15.45 2.48 9.43
CA LEU A 63 14.50 3.59 9.33
C LEU A 63 14.45 4.21 7.93
N LEU A 64 15.60 4.41 7.28
CA LEU A 64 15.66 4.96 5.91
C LEU A 64 14.98 4.03 4.91
N ILE A 65 15.28 2.73 4.97
CA ILE A 65 14.63 1.73 4.12
C ILE A 65 13.12 1.72 4.36
N ASP A 66 12.69 1.80 5.61
CA ASP A 66 11.28 1.76 5.96
C ASP A 66 10.51 2.99 5.45
N ILE A 67 11.12 4.18 5.53
CA ILE A 67 10.57 5.42 4.94
C ILE A 67 10.44 5.30 3.41
N VAL A 68 11.46 4.76 2.73
CA VAL A 68 11.45 4.58 1.26
C VAL A 68 10.34 3.60 0.85
N VAL A 69 10.24 2.45 1.53
CA VAL A 69 9.19 1.47 1.31
C VAL A 69 7.81 2.09 1.57
N GLY A 70 7.67 2.83 2.68
CA GLY A 70 6.47 3.57 3.03
C GLY A 70 6.02 4.54 1.94
N ALA A 71 6.96 5.32 1.40
CA ALA A 71 6.72 6.23 0.29
C ALA A 71 6.22 5.50 -0.96
N MET A 72 6.85 4.36 -1.31
CA MET A 72 6.43 3.52 -2.44
C MET A 72 4.99 3.01 -2.27
N PHE A 73 4.65 2.48 -1.10
CA PHE A 73 3.28 2.03 -0.84
C PHE A 73 2.29 3.19 -0.71
N GLY A 74 2.72 4.36 -0.25
CA GLY A 74 1.94 5.61 -0.28
C GLY A 74 1.50 5.98 -1.69
N VAL A 75 2.42 5.88 -2.66
CA VAL A 75 2.12 6.04 -4.09
C VAL A 75 1.07 5.03 -4.57
N ILE A 76 1.15 3.76 -4.15
CA ILE A 76 0.15 2.74 -4.48
C ILE A 76 -1.22 3.10 -3.89
N ILE A 77 -1.27 3.53 -2.63
CA ILE A 77 -2.51 3.98 -1.96
C ILE A 77 -3.12 5.16 -2.73
N GLY A 78 -2.32 6.18 -3.03
CA GLY A 78 -2.73 7.37 -3.76
C GLY A 78 -3.27 7.04 -5.15
N LEU A 79 -2.54 6.25 -5.92
CA LEU A 79 -2.97 5.77 -7.25
C LEU A 79 -4.27 4.99 -7.18
N LEU A 80 -4.43 4.11 -6.18
CA LEU A 80 -5.64 3.30 -6.02
C LEU A 80 -6.85 4.19 -5.70
N ILE A 81 -6.70 5.16 -4.82
CA ILE A 81 -7.76 6.10 -4.43
C ILE A 81 -8.13 7.02 -5.59
N GLU A 82 -7.16 7.60 -6.30
CA GLU A 82 -7.43 8.49 -7.43
C GLU A 82 -8.12 7.75 -8.58
N ARG A 83 -7.67 6.52 -8.89
CA ARG A 83 -8.25 5.75 -10.02
C ARG A 83 -9.59 5.12 -9.71
N ARG A 84 -9.85 4.74 -8.44
CA ARG A 84 -11.09 4.04 -8.04
C ARG A 84 -12.03 4.93 -7.22
N GLY A 85 -11.74 6.23 -7.15
CA GLY A 85 -12.48 7.20 -6.36
C GLY A 85 -12.24 7.11 -4.86
N LYS A 86 -12.73 8.12 -4.14
CA LYS A 86 -12.52 8.28 -2.68
C LYS A 86 -13.46 7.41 -1.83
N SER A 87 -14.51 6.82 -2.40
CA SER A 87 -15.40 5.92 -1.64
C SER A 87 -14.63 4.72 -1.10
N GLY A 88 -14.82 4.41 0.19
CA GLY A 88 -14.14 3.30 0.87
C GLY A 88 -12.62 3.45 0.97
N TYR A 89 -12.08 4.68 1.00
CA TYR A 89 -10.64 4.93 1.04
C TYR A 89 -9.93 4.25 2.22
N ILE A 90 -10.60 4.12 3.38
CA ILE A 90 -10.06 3.41 4.56
C ILE A 90 -9.79 1.95 4.23
N ILE A 91 -10.75 1.25 3.62
CA ILE A 91 -10.61 -0.17 3.24
C ILE A 91 -9.54 -0.33 2.17
N LYS A 92 -9.47 0.60 1.21
CA LYS A 92 -8.42 0.60 0.17
C LYS A 92 -7.02 0.74 0.78
N GLY A 93 -6.84 1.70 1.70
CA GLY A 93 -5.60 1.90 2.42
C GLY A 93 -5.22 0.69 3.27
N TRP A 94 -6.18 0.19 4.07
CA TRP A 94 -6.02 -1.00 4.89
C TRP A 94 -5.59 -2.21 4.04
N GLY A 95 -6.26 -2.45 2.91
CA GLY A 95 -5.93 -3.53 1.99
C GLY A 95 -4.50 -3.44 1.43
N VAL A 96 -4.02 -2.23 1.11
CA VAL A 96 -2.63 -2.02 0.68
C VAL A 96 -1.66 -2.28 1.84
N GLY A 97 -1.99 -1.84 3.06
CA GLY A 97 -1.20 -2.13 4.26
C GLY A 97 -1.09 -3.64 4.52
N LEU A 98 -2.20 -4.38 4.46
CA LEU A 98 -2.21 -5.83 4.60
C LEU A 98 -1.45 -6.54 3.49
N ALA A 99 -1.54 -6.05 2.24
CA ALA A 99 -0.76 -6.57 1.13
C ALA A 99 0.74 -6.37 1.37
N ALA A 100 1.15 -5.22 1.90
CA ALA A 100 2.53 -4.96 2.27
C ALA A 100 3.00 -5.92 3.38
N TRP A 101 2.19 -6.11 4.44
CA TRP A 101 2.49 -7.08 5.50
C TRP A 101 2.68 -8.50 4.96
N MET A 102 1.74 -8.98 4.15
CA MET A 102 1.82 -10.32 3.57
C MET A 102 3.04 -10.46 2.63
N PHE A 103 3.35 -9.42 1.87
CA PHE A 103 4.51 -9.42 0.97
C PHE A 103 5.84 -9.46 1.74
N PHE A 104 6.02 -8.60 2.74
CA PHE A 104 7.27 -8.59 3.50
C PHE A 104 7.39 -9.78 4.43
N TYR A 105 6.43 -9.99 5.33
CA TYR A 105 6.53 -11.02 6.37
C TYR A 105 6.17 -12.39 5.82
N GLY A 106 5.03 -12.50 5.14
CA GLY A 106 4.55 -13.78 4.61
C GLY A 106 5.39 -14.35 3.46
N ILE A 107 5.95 -13.50 2.60
CA ILE A 107 6.69 -13.94 1.41
C ILE A 107 8.19 -13.67 1.54
N LEU A 108 8.64 -12.43 1.67
CA LEU A 108 10.09 -12.13 1.62
C LEU A 108 10.84 -12.73 2.81
N TYR A 109 10.41 -12.41 4.03
CA TYR A 109 11.24 -12.59 5.22
C TYR A 109 11.38 -14.06 5.65
N HIS A 110 10.34 -14.87 5.46
CA HIS A 110 10.37 -16.30 5.74
C HIS A 110 10.98 -17.15 4.60
N ASN A 111 11.18 -16.60 3.40
CA ASN A 111 11.68 -17.37 2.25
C ASN A 111 13.09 -16.95 1.79
N LEU A 112 13.66 -15.86 2.31
CA LEU A 112 15.01 -15.43 1.96
C LEU A 112 16.04 -15.96 2.99
N PRO A 113 17.09 -16.69 2.55
CA PRO A 113 18.05 -17.34 3.46
C PRO A 113 18.76 -16.39 4.42
N PHE A 114 18.94 -15.12 4.05
CA PHE A 114 19.65 -14.13 4.84
C PHE A 114 18.76 -13.42 5.89
N THR A 115 17.43 -13.48 5.76
CA THR A 115 16.49 -12.83 6.68
C THR A 115 15.86 -13.77 7.71
N THR A 116 15.85 -15.08 7.44
CA THR A 116 15.16 -16.10 8.28
C THR A 116 15.64 -16.10 9.74
N GLY A 117 16.93 -15.86 9.99
CA GLY A 117 17.49 -15.81 11.36
C GLY A 117 17.04 -14.60 12.17
N SER A 118 16.49 -13.57 11.52
CA SER A 118 15.98 -12.35 12.12
C SER A 118 14.47 -12.18 11.92
N ALA A 119 13.79 -13.21 11.41
CA ALA A 119 12.35 -13.23 11.21
C ALA A 119 11.61 -13.38 12.54
N PRO A 120 10.56 -12.57 12.82
CA PRO A 120 9.70 -12.84 13.95
C PRO A 120 9.02 -14.18 13.74
N SER A 121 9.41 -15.16 14.55
CA SER A 121 8.89 -16.52 14.51
C SER A 121 7.71 -16.70 15.45
N ASP A 122 7.53 -15.80 16.41
CA ASP A 122 6.47 -15.91 17.40
C ASP A 122 5.13 -15.33 16.87
N PRO A 123 3.98 -15.92 17.26
CA PRO A 123 2.68 -15.47 16.77
C PRO A 123 2.31 -14.04 17.18
N LEU A 124 2.75 -13.58 18.36
CA LEU A 124 2.36 -12.28 18.90
C LEU A 124 3.03 -11.13 18.14
N SER A 125 4.33 -11.25 17.89
CA SER A 125 5.10 -10.35 17.03
C SER A 125 4.52 -10.28 15.61
N ASN A 126 4.11 -11.42 15.04
CA ASN A 126 3.45 -11.43 13.72
C ASN A 126 2.07 -10.74 13.75
N LEU A 127 1.28 -10.95 14.80
CA LEU A 127 0.01 -10.26 15.00
C LEU A 127 0.20 -8.76 15.21
N SER A 128 1.22 -8.35 15.96
CA SER A 128 1.59 -6.96 16.13
C SER A 128 2.01 -6.33 14.79
N ALA A 129 2.81 -7.04 13.99
CA ALA A 129 3.16 -6.59 12.64
C ALA A 129 1.92 -6.40 11.75
N PHE A 130 0.94 -7.31 11.82
CA PHE A 130 -0.34 -7.19 11.12
C PHE A 130 -1.11 -5.93 11.53
N ILE A 131 -1.19 -5.66 12.84
CA ILE A 131 -1.85 -4.45 13.38
C ILE A 131 -1.09 -3.20 12.93
N GLY A 132 0.23 -3.19 13.03
CA GLY A 132 1.08 -2.08 12.59
C GLY A 132 0.87 -1.74 11.12
N HIS A 133 0.86 -2.74 10.23
CA HIS A 133 0.63 -2.51 8.80
C HIS A 133 -0.81 -2.08 8.50
N SER A 134 -1.77 -2.50 9.33
CA SER A 134 -3.14 -1.99 9.27
C SER A 134 -3.19 -0.49 9.58
N ILE A 135 -2.49 -0.06 10.65
CA ILE A 135 -2.34 1.35 11.03
C ILE A 135 -1.69 2.13 9.88
N PHE A 136 -0.57 1.65 9.34
CA PHE A 136 0.12 2.26 8.20
C PHE A 136 -0.84 2.55 7.03
N GLY A 137 -1.55 1.53 6.56
CA GLY A 137 -2.43 1.65 5.41
C GLY A 137 -3.61 2.59 5.65
N ILE A 138 -4.24 2.50 6.83
CA ILE A 138 -5.38 3.35 7.21
C ILE A 138 -4.94 4.81 7.35
N VAL A 139 -3.87 5.07 8.11
CA VAL A 139 -3.35 6.42 8.33
C VAL A 139 -2.92 7.06 7.01
N GLY A 140 -2.19 6.33 6.16
CA GLY A 140 -1.79 6.83 4.85
C GLY A 140 -2.98 7.25 3.99
N ALA A 141 -4.03 6.42 3.93
CA ALA A 141 -5.24 6.77 3.19
C ALA A 141 -6.01 7.95 3.80
N VAL A 142 -6.12 8.02 5.13
CA VAL A 142 -6.78 9.12 5.84
C VAL A 142 -6.06 10.44 5.62
N VAL A 143 -4.74 10.47 5.78
CA VAL A 143 -3.91 11.66 5.58
C VAL A 143 -4.03 12.15 4.14
N TYR A 144 -3.96 11.23 3.17
CA TYR A 144 -4.13 11.59 1.77
C TYR A 144 -5.51 12.21 1.49
N VAL A 145 -6.60 11.56 1.89
CA VAL A 145 -7.95 11.99 1.52
C VAL A 145 -8.40 13.23 2.31
N ASN A 146 -8.15 13.29 3.60
CA ASN A 146 -8.75 14.29 4.49
C ASN A 146 -7.88 15.53 4.71
N ILE A 147 -6.55 15.38 4.61
CA ILE A 147 -5.63 16.49 4.92
C ILE A 147 -5.06 17.02 3.62
N LEU A 148 -4.32 16.19 2.90
CA LEU A 148 -3.58 16.62 1.72
C LEU A 148 -4.51 16.88 0.53
N GLY A 149 -5.44 15.98 0.27
CA GLY A 149 -6.38 16.08 -0.84
C GLY A 149 -7.38 17.22 -0.72
N LYS A 150 -7.79 17.60 0.51
CA LYS A 150 -8.67 18.77 0.73
C LYS A 150 -7.94 20.09 0.55
N LYS A 151 -6.79 20.25 1.23
CA LYS A 151 -5.94 21.45 1.10
C LYS A 151 -5.53 21.69 -0.35
N PHE A 152 -5.24 20.62 -1.09
CA PHE A 152 -4.90 20.72 -2.50
C PHE A 152 -6.07 21.20 -3.36
N ALA A 153 -7.29 20.69 -3.13
CA ALA A 153 -8.48 21.12 -3.85
C ALA A 153 -8.86 22.59 -3.55
N GLU A 154 -8.74 23.02 -2.29
CA GLU A 154 -8.99 24.40 -1.86
C GLU A 154 -8.00 25.39 -2.51
N THR A 155 -6.70 25.06 -2.48
CA THR A 155 -5.65 25.89 -3.09
C THR A 155 -5.88 26.06 -4.60
N TYR A 156 -6.36 25.01 -5.27
CA TYR A 156 -6.62 25.07 -6.71
C TYR A 156 -7.81 25.97 -7.06
N ASN A 157 -8.91 25.86 -6.30
CA ASN A 157 -10.11 26.66 -6.53
C ASN A 157 -9.86 28.17 -6.35
N ILE A 158 -9.00 28.56 -5.40
CA ILE A 158 -8.66 29.97 -5.15
C ILE A 158 -7.83 30.55 -6.31
N ASN A 159 -6.80 29.82 -6.77
CA ASN A 159 -5.92 30.32 -7.83
C ASN A 159 -6.61 30.37 -9.19
N SER A 160 -7.57 29.47 -9.46
CA SER A 160 -8.37 29.53 -10.69
C SER A 160 -9.27 30.76 -10.77
N TYR A 161 -9.60 31.38 -9.64
CA TYR A 161 -10.41 32.60 -9.58
C TYR A 161 -9.55 33.86 -9.80
N SER A 162 -8.30 33.89 -9.31
CA SER A 162 -7.40 35.05 -9.50
C SER A 162 -6.86 35.20 -10.92
N ASP A 163 -6.73 34.11 -11.67
CA ASP A 163 -6.24 34.15 -13.06
C ASP A 163 -7.34 34.53 -14.07
N SER A 164 -8.63 34.38 -13.73
CA SER A 164 -9.73 34.76 -14.63
C SER A 164 -10.03 36.26 -14.64
N ASP A 165 -9.67 37.00 -13.59
CA ASP A 165 -10.00 38.42 -13.47
C ASP A 165 -9.05 39.34 -14.25
N ASN A 166 -7.88 38.85 -14.69
CA ASN A 166 -6.90 39.65 -15.43
C ASN A 166 -6.97 39.49 -16.97
N ASN A 167 -7.95 38.76 -17.51
CA ASN A 167 -8.00 38.46 -18.95
C ASN A 167 -9.42 38.43 -19.55
N VAL A 168 -10.34 39.27 -19.06
CA VAL A 168 -11.62 39.50 -19.73
C VAL A 168 -11.51 40.74 -20.62
N SER A 169 -10.87 40.55 -21.79
CA SER A 169 -11.26 41.32 -22.98
C SER A 169 -12.38 40.55 -23.69
N GLU A 170 -13.50 41.24 -23.90
CA GLU A 170 -14.75 40.69 -24.45
C GLU A 170 -14.54 39.87 -25.72
N CYS A 171 -14.82 38.56 -25.65
CA CYS A 171 -15.07 37.78 -26.85
C CYS A 171 -16.52 37.27 -26.81
N LYS A 172 -17.43 38.07 -27.39
CA LYS A 172 -18.82 37.69 -27.68
C LYS A 172 -18.83 36.42 -28.54
N LYS A 173 -19.03 35.25 -27.94
CA LYS A 173 -19.21 33.99 -28.67
C LYS A 173 -20.67 33.54 -28.65
N LYS A 174 -21.24 33.46 -29.85
CA LYS A 174 -22.55 32.87 -30.16
C LYS A 174 -22.68 31.43 -29.60
N PRO A 175 -23.89 31.00 -29.22
CA PRO A 175 -24.11 29.67 -28.67
C PRO A 175 -23.84 28.59 -29.72
N MET A 176 -22.81 27.78 -29.49
CA MET A 176 -22.48 26.62 -30.32
C MET A 176 -23.31 25.42 -29.83
N ARG A 177 -24.34 25.03 -30.60
CA ARG A 177 -25.13 23.82 -30.34
C ARG A 177 -24.29 22.59 -30.67
N PHE A 178 -23.84 21.87 -29.64
CA PHE A 178 -23.21 20.56 -29.79
C PHE A 178 -24.29 19.49 -29.99
N LYS A 179 -24.37 18.91 -31.20
CA LYS A 179 -25.10 17.66 -31.44
C LYS A 179 -24.23 16.50 -30.99
N VAL A 180 -24.54 15.91 -29.84
CA VAL A 180 -23.90 14.67 -29.40
C VAL A 180 -24.58 13.50 -30.11
N SER A 181 -23.89 12.93 -31.10
CA SER A 181 -24.26 11.64 -31.72
C SER A 181 -23.79 10.52 -30.79
N VAL A 182 -24.72 9.90 -30.08
CA VAL A 182 -24.45 8.69 -29.30
C VAL A 182 -24.58 7.50 -30.24
N GLN A 183 -23.46 6.90 -30.63
CA GLN A 183 -23.50 5.61 -31.32
C GLN A 183 -23.61 4.46 -30.30
N PRO A 184 -24.56 3.52 -30.47
CA PRO A 184 -24.71 2.38 -29.58
C PRO A 184 -23.62 1.33 -29.86
N VAL A 185 -22.68 1.16 -28.92
CA VAL A 185 -21.68 0.08 -28.99
C VAL A 185 -22.28 -1.19 -28.39
N ALA A 186 -22.94 -1.99 -29.22
CA ALA A 186 -23.38 -3.34 -28.87
C ALA A 186 -22.16 -4.30 -28.88
N LYS A 187 -21.49 -4.46 -27.74
CA LYS A 187 -20.44 -5.49 -27.57
C LYS A 187 -21.08 -6.83 -27.19
N LYS A 188 -21.12 -7.76 -28.15
CA LYS A 188 -21.54 -9.15 -27.97
C LYS A 188 -20.51 -9.88 -27.08
N ILE A 189 -20.85 -10.10 -25.81
CA ILE A 189 -20.00 -10.88 -24.88
C ILE A 189 -20.17 -12.35 -25.23
N ILE A 190 -19.13 -12.97 -25.82
CA ILE A 190 -19.06 -14.40 -26.06
C ILE A 190 -18.57 -15.06 -24.77
N ILE A 191 -19.49 -15.64 -24.01
CA ILE A 191 -19.17 -16.46 -22.83
C ILE A 191 -18.69 -17.83 -23.35
N LYS A 192 -17.37 -18.07 -23.33
CA LYS A 192 -16.83 -19.42 -23.58
C LYS A 192 -17.05 -20.29 -22.34
N LYS A 193 -17.79 -21.37 -22.52
CA LYS A 193 -18.08 -22.40 -21.51
C LYS A 193 -16.77 -23.12 -21.12
N PRO A 194 -16.38 -23.19 -19.84
CA PRO A 194 -15.19 -23.91 -19.42
C PRO A 194 -15.39 -25.41 -19.64
N SER A 195 -14.50 -26.02 -20.43
CA SER A 195 -14.49 -27.45 -20.69
C SER A 195 -13.61 -28.16 -19.66
N LYS A 196 -14.18 -29.23 -19.10
CA LYS A 196 -13.54 -30.35 -18.38
C LYS A 196 -12.82 -30.01 -17.06
N LEU A 197 -13.57 -30.21 -15.97
CA LEU A 197 -13.04 -30.63 -14.67
C LEU A 197 -12.21 -31.92 -14.86
N MET A 198 -10.87 -31.79 -14.77
CA MET A 198 -10.00 -32.95 -14.57
C MET A 198 -10.13 -33.43 -13.12
N SER A 199 -10.23 -34.74 -12.98
CA SER A 199 -10.50 -35.46 -11.74
C SER A 199 -9.33 -35.39 -10.74
N PHE A 200 -9.49 -34.56 -9.72
CA PHE A 200 -8.53 -34.36 -8.63
C PHE A 200 -8.50 -35.51 -7.59
N LYS A 201 -8.88 -36.75 -7.96
CA LYS A 201 -9.04 -37.87 -7.00
C LYS A 201 -7.81 -38.77 -6.81
N LYS A 202 -6.78 -38.69 -7.67
CA LYS A 202 -5.58 -39.57 -7.55
C LYS A 202 -4.44 -39.04 -6.68
N SER A 203 -4.39 -37.75 -6.35
CA SER A 203 -3.24 -37.18 -5.62
C SER A 203 -3.26 -37.43 -4.10
N LYS A 204 -4.44 -37.52 -3.46
CA LYS A 204 -4.55 -37.64 -1.99
C LYS A 204 -4.00 -38.95 -1.42
N LYS A 205 -4.08 -40.07 -2.15
CA LYS A 205 -3.57 -41.38 -1.68
C LYS A 205 -2.04 -41.44 -1.67
N SER A 206 -1.37 -40.72 -2.57
CA SER A 206 0.11 -40.68 -2.61
C SER A 206 0.68 -39.92 -1.42
N MET A 207 0.03 -38.83 -1.01
CA MET A 207 0.52 -37.97 0.05
C MET A 207 0.42 -38.64 1.43
N ILE A 208 -0.68 -39.35 1.71
CA ILE A 208 -0.88 -40.06 2.99
C ILE A 208 0.17 -41.17 3.18
N LYS A 209 0.55 -41.86 2.09
CA LYS A 209 1.54 -42.94 2.17
C LYS A 209 2.95 -42.42 2.53
N GLN A 210 3.34 -41.26 1.99
CA GLN A 210 4.63 -40.63 2.31
C GLN A 210 4.70 -40.11 3.75
N VAL A 211 3.58 -39.66 4.33
CA VAL A 211 3.56 -39.21 5.74
C VAL A 211 3.70 -40.40 6.70
N LEU A 212 3.06 -41.54 6.40
CA LEU A 212 3.12 -42.73 7.26
C LEU A 212 4.49 -43.43 7.24
N GLU A 213 5.25 -43.35 6.15
CA GLU A 213 6.63 -43.89 6.10
C GLU A 213 7.63 -43.04 6.89
N LYS A 214 7.39 -41.74 7.09
CA LYS A 214 8.26 -40.87 7.91
C LYS A 214 8.05 -41.01 9.42
N LEU A 215 7.02 -41.75 9.85
CA LEU A 215 6.66 -41.95 11.26
C LEU A 215 7.10 -43.33 11.80
N LYS A 216 7.78 -44.14 10.99
CA LYS A 216 8.44 -45.38 11.41
C LYS A 216 9.95 -45.15 11.45
#